data_AF-A0A3D0NTB9-F1
#
_entry.id   AF-A0A3D0NTB9-F1
#
_cell.length_a   1.000
_cell.length_b   1.000
_cell.length_c   1.000
_cell.angle_alpha   90.00
_cell.angle_beta   90.00
_cell.angle_gamma   90.00
#
_symmetry.space_group_name_H-M   'P 1'
#
loop_
_entity.id
_entity.type
_entity.pdbx_description
1 polymer ?
#
loop_
_entity_poly.entity_id
_entity_poly.type
_entity_poly.pdbx_seq_one_letter_code
_entity_poly.pdbx_strand_id
1 'polypeptide(L)'
;MKGIQKVCLALSLVGILLCTGCQEKKSSVPSPVSDTGQTSEQQASAAAARKSEKLYEQKIKELLQQGKFGRKATKAYYDLYDLDDDGQQEMIVSMGDAHAAGCWLYACIDDKVIQIEGHCGSFGVMRYYPESSIIVSSYTGMGCISQDFYRLQDKQLNLLYKRTDGVMMNETPVHSFNGHTVTEEELSALREEYETKYPIKGECVELGRGRCYTDETLAEQSSRKTSYEI
;
A
#
# COMPACT_ATOMS: atom_id res chain seq x y z
N MET A 1 40.04 27.18 21.92
CA MET A 1 38.64 27.49 22.28
C MET A 1 37.71 26.50 21.59
N LYS A 2 36.70 26.03 22.33
CA LYS A 2 35.65 25.04 21.97
C LYS A 2 36.18 23.59 21.97
N GLY A 3 35.76 22.65 22.83
CA GLY A 3 34.67 22.61 23.81
C GLY A 3 34.18 21.16 23.86
N ILE A 4 34.80 20.34 24.72
CA ILE A 4 34.50 18.90 24.86
C ILE A 4 33.16 18.75 25.61
N GLN A 5 32.13 18.26 24.92
CA GLN A 5 30.85 17.89 25.55
C GLN A 5 30.93 16.47 26.11
N LYS A 6 30.59 16.37 27.39
CA LYS A 6 30.51 15.14 28.18
C LYS A 6 29.21 14.41 27.85
N VAL A 7 29.30 13.12 27.53
CA VAL A 7 28.18 12.19 27.49
C VAL A 7 27.88 11.75 28.92
N CYS A 8 26.67 12.05 29.41
CA CYS A 8 26.16 11.53 30.67
C CYS A 8 25.28 10.30 30.41
N LEU A 9 25.80 9.14 30.81
CA LEU A 9 25.10 7.87 30.92
C LEU A 9 24.18 7.93 32.15
N ALA A 10 22.88 7.70 31.99
CA ALA A 10 21.95 7.53 33.11
C ALA A 10 21.26 6.16 32.97
N LEU A 11 21.81 5.17 33.68
CA LEU A 11 21.14 3.93 34.06
C LEU A 11 20.33 4.20 35.34
N SER A 12 19.06 3.84 35.36
CA SER A 12 18.32 3.64 36.60
C SER A 12 17.45 2.39 36.52
N LEU A 13 17.99 1.30 37.09
CA LEU A 13 17.22 0.20 37.67
C LEU A 13 16.39 0.74 38.84
N VAL A 14 15.11 0.37 38.90
CA VAL A 14 14.39 0.18 40.18
C VAL A 14 13.54 -1.07 40.05
N GLY A 15 13.92 -2.11 40.81
CA GLY A 15 13.04 -3.22 41.17
C GLY A 15 12.40 -2.97 42.55
N ILE A 16 11.75 -4.03 43.09
CA ILE A 16 11.04 -4.17 44.40
C ILE A 16 9.51 -4.07 44.20
N LEU A 17 8.63 -4.97 44.65
CA LEU A 17 8.69 -6.17 45.51
C LEU A 17 7.41 -7.00 45.27
N LEU A 18 7.49 -8.31 45.53
CA LEU A 18 6.35 -9.23 45.66
C LEU A 18 5.59 -8.99 46.99
N CYS A 19 4.27 -9.16 46.99
CA CYS A 19 3.52 -9.75 48.10
C CYS A 19 2.28 -10.49 47.56
N THR A 20 2.12 -11.71 48.07
CA THR A 20 1.10 -12.73 47.81
C THR A 20 -0.27 -12.41 48.42
N GLY A 21 -1.35 -12.96 47.84
CA GLY A 21 -2.32 -13.71 48.63
C GLY A 21 -3.83 -13.39 48.49
N CYS A 22 -4.59 -14.48 48.39
CA CYS A 22 -6.00 -14.72 48.75
C CYS A 22 -7.10 -14.62 47.66
N GLN A 23 -7.66 -15.80 47.35
CA GLN A 23 -8.98 -16.04 46.75
C GLN A 23 -10.12 -15.68 47.71
N GLU A 24 -11.25 -15.19 47.21
CA GLU A 24 -12.53 -15.94 47.07
C GLU A 24 -13.71 -15.02 46.68
N LYS A 25 -14.69 -15.63 46.00
CA LYS A 25 -15.89 -15.06 45.35
C LYS A 25 -16.81 -14.26 46.28
N LYS A 26 -17.41 -13.18 45.75
CA LYS A 26 -18.85 -12.90 45.94
C LYS A 26 -19.43 -12.00 44.84
N SER A 27 -20.60 -12.44 44.38
CA SER A 27 -21.47 -11.87 43.35
C SER A 27 -21.84 -10.39 43.61
N SER A 28 -21.72 -9.54 42.59
CA SER A 28 -22.61 -8.38 42.42
C SER A 28 -22.66 -7.95 40.94
N VAL A 29 -23.85 -7.53 40.54
CA VAL A 29 -24.35 -7.19 39.20
C VAL A 29 -23.48 -6.14 38.49
N PRO A 30 -23.17 -6.26 37.18
CA PRO A 30 -22.50 -5.18 36.47
C PRO A 30 -23.48 -4.03 36.21
N SER A 31 -23.19 -2.87 36.81
CA SER A 31 -23.73 -1.57 36.41
C SER A 31 -23.23 -1.22 35.00
N PRO A 32 -23.98 -0.39 34.25
CA PRO A 32 -23.73 -0.18 32.83
C PRO A 32 -22.36 0.44 32.63
N VAL A 33 -21.53 -0.24 31.83
CA VAL A 33 -20.25 0.29 31.36
C VAL A 33 -20.57 1.50 30.51
N SER A 34 -20.28 2.68 31.05
CA SER A 34 -20.34 3.95 30.35
C SER A 34 -19.36 3.91 29.16
N ASP A 35 -19.96 4.13 28.01
CA ASP A 35 -19.39 4.39 26.69
C ASP A 35 -18.04 5.14 26.76
N THR A 36 -16.98 4.42 26.39
CA THR A 36 -15.62 4.97 26.27
C THR A 36 -15.60 5.97 25.12
N GLY A 37 -15.53 7.25 25.47
CA GLY A 37 -15.42 8.36 24.53
C GLY A 37 -14.26 8.16 23.56
N GLN A 38 -14.59 8.00 22.28
CA GLN A 38 -13.65 8.22 21.19
C GLN A 38 -13.19 9.68 21.24
N THR A 39 -11.90 9.91 21.16
CA THR A 39 -11.35 11.26 21.09
C THR A 39 -11.83 11.94 19.79
N SER A 40 -12.03 13.25 19.83
CA SER A 40 -12.48 14.05 18.68
C SER A 40 -11.60 13.88 17.43
N GLU A 41 -10.31 13.58 17.62
CA GLU A 41 -9.36 13.32 16.54
C GLU A 41 -9.62 11.98 15.85
N GLN A 42 -9.91 10.92 16.61
CA GLN A 42 -10.26 9.61 16.06
C GLN A 42 -11.60 9.63 15.30
N GLN A 43 -12.55 10.45 15.75
CA GLN A 43 -13.80 10.64 15.02
C GLN A 43 -13.61 11.44 13.73
N ALA A 44 -12.73 12.45 13.74
CA ALA A 44 -12.41 13.24 12.56
C ALA A 44 -11.66 12.42 11.50
N SER A 45 -10.67 11.61 11.89
CA SER A 45 -9.94 10.73 10.96
C SER A 45 -10.84 9.65 10.36
N ALA A 46 -11.71 9.03 11.17
CA ALA A 46 -12.70 8.08 10.68
C ALA A 46 -13.72 8.72 9.73
N ALA A 47 -14.13 9.97 9.97
CA ALA A 47 -15.01 10.70 9.07
C ALA A 47 -14.32 11.04 7.73
N ALA A 48 -13.05 11.45 7.76
CA ALA A 48 -12.24 11.70 6.58
C ALA A 48 -12.05 10.43 5.74
N ALA A 49 -11.71 9.30 6.37
CA ALA A 49 -11.59 8.01 5.69
C ALA A 49 -12.91 7.58 5.02
N ARG A 50 -14.05 7.68 5.70
CA ARG A 50 -15.36 7.38 5.09
C ARG A 50 -15.70 8.31 3.91
N LYS A 51 -15.19 9.54 3.93
CA LYS A 51 -15.40 10.50 2.83
C LYS A 51 -14.53 10.14 1.64
N SER A 52 -13.25 9.83 1.83
CA SER A 52 -12.35 9.41 0.75
C SER A 52 -12.83 8.10 0.11
N GLU A 53 -13.30 7.13 0.89
CA GLU A 53 -13.89 5.88 0.35
C GLU A 53 -15.04 6.14 -0.64
N LYS A 54 -15.96 7.05 -0.31
CA LYS A 54 -17.06 7.42 -1.22
C LYS A 54 -16.57 8.09 -2.50
N LEU A 55 -15.54 8.92 -2.41
CA LEU A 55 -14.94 9.57 -3.57
C LEU A 55 -14.22 8.55 -4.46
N TYR A 56 -13.55 7.57 -3.86
CA TYR A 56 -12.93 6.45 -4.55
C TYR A 56 -13.95 5.57 -5.26
N GLU A 57 -15.08 5.25 -4.62
CA GLU A 57 -16.19 4.55 -5.28
C GLU A 57 -16.66 5.32 -6.52
N GLN A 58 -16.91 6.63 -6.40
CA GLN A 58 -17.27 7.45 -7.55
C GLN A 58 -16.22 7.37 -8.66
N LYS A 59 -14.93 7.44 -8.29
CA LYS A 59 -13.83 7.34 -9.25
C LYS A 59 -13.84 6.01 -10.00
N ILE A 60 -14.02 4.89 -9.32
CA ILE A 60 -14.09 3.57 -9.96
C ILE A 60 -15.21 3.53 -10.99
N LYS A 61 -16.39 4.09 -10.69
CA LYS A 61 -17.52 4.18 -11.63
C LYS A 61 -17.14 4.99 -12.87
N GLU A 62 -16.50 6.14 -12.69
CA GLU A 62 -16.02 6.97 -13.79
C GLU A 62 -15.03 6.21 -14.67
N LEU A 63 -14.08 5.48 -14.07
CA LEU A 63 -13.07 4.71 -14.81
C LEU A 63 -13.70 3.59 -15.65
N LEU A 64 -14.71 2.89 -15.11
CA LEU A 64 -15.47 1.86 -15.83
C LEU A 64 -16.24 2.47 -17.01
N GLN A 65 -16.95 3.57 -16.79
CA GLN A 65 -17.73 4.26 -17.84
C GLN A 65 -16.88 4.84 -18.96
N GLN A 66 -15.69 5.36 -18.63
CA GLN A 66 -14.77 5.92 -19.62
C GLN A 66 -14.12 4.87 -20.52
N GLY A 67 -14.18 3.59 -20.15
CA GLY A 67 -13.49 2.52 -20.89
C GLY A 67 -11.98 2.73 -20.99
N LYS A 68 -11.40 3.54 -20.08
CA LYS A 68 -9.99 3.99 -20.09
C LYS A 68 -8.99 2.83 -20.08
N PHE A 69 -9.46 1.63 -19.70
CA PHE A 69 -8.66 0.41 -19.58
C PHE A 69 -9.19 -0.76 -20.44
N GLY A 70 -10.06 -0.46 -21.42
CA GLY A 70 -10.63 -1.43 -22.36
C GLY A 70 -12.13 -1.22 -22.54
N ARG A 71 -12.62 -1.22 -23.79
CA ARG A 71 -14.04 -0.94 -24.16
C ARG A 71 -15.08 -1.94 -23.61
N LYS A 72 -14.67 -2.92 -22.79
CA LYS A 72 -15.49 -4.00 -22.23
C LYS A 72 -15.16 -4.35 -20.76
N ALA A 73 -14.40 -3.52 -20.04
CA ALA A 73 -14.12 -3.80 -18.63
C ALA A 73 -15.42 -3.61 -17.82
N THR A 74 -16.07 -4.72 -17.46
CA THR A 74 -17.32 -4.75 -16.66
C THR A 74 -17.07 -4.90 -15.16
N LYS A 75 -15.79 -4.98 -14.77
CA LYS A 75 -15.36 -5.10 -13.38
C LYS A 75 -14.04 -4.38 -13.14
N ALA A 76 -13.91 -3.83 -11.95
CA ALA A 76 -12.69 -3.28 -11.39
C ALA A 76 -12.37 -4.03 -10.10
N TYR A 77 -11.12 -4.39 -9.88
CA TYR A 77 -10.65 -4.78 -8.58
C TYR A 77 -9.92 -3.63 -7.92
N TYR A 78 -10.01 -3.54 -6.59
CA TYR A 78 -9.28 -2.52 -5.85
C TYR A 78 -8.96 -2.93 -4.43
N ASP A 79 -7.95 -2.28 -3.88
CA ASP A 79 -7.61 -2.27 -2.45
C ASP A 79 -7.52 -0.84 -1.96
N LEU A 80 -7.70 -0.65 -0.66
CA LEU A 80 -7.41 0.60 0.04
C LEU A 80 -6.31 0.32 1.05
N TYR A 81 -5.21 1.06 0.96
CA TYR A 81 -4.04 0.85 1.80
C TYR A 81 -3.30 2.17 2.00
N ASP A 82 -2.80 2.42 3.20
CA ASP A 82 -1.93 3.58 3.49
C ASP A 82 -0.49 3.23 3.06
N LEU A 83 -0.09 3.73 1.90
CA LEU A 83 1.17 3.37 1.23
C LEU A 83 2.33 4.30 1.60
N ASP A 84 2.04 5.49 2.15
CA ASP A 84 3.05 6.48 2.56
C ASP A 84 3.02 6.85 4.06
N ASP A 85 2.23 6.13 4.87
CA ASP A 85 2.12 6.26 6.34
C ASP A 85 1.67 7.65 6.78
N ASP A 86 0.83 8.31 5.96
CA ASP A 86 0.26 9.63 6.28
C ASP A 86 -1.11 9.55 6.97
N GLY A 87 -1.59 8.34 7.25
CA GLY A 87 -2.90 8.07 7.86
C GLY A 87 -4.07 8.14 6.89
N GLN A 88 -3.83 8.40 5.60
CA GLN A 88 -4.83 8.40 4.53
C GLN A 88 -4.56 7.26 3.56
N GLN A 89 -5.60 6.46 3.29
CA GLN A 89 -5.46 5.34 2.36
C GLN A 89 -5.43 5.82 0.90
N GLU A 90 -4.50 5.27 0.13
CA GLU A 90 -4.54 5.27 -1.33
C GLU A 90 -5.50 4.20 -1.82
N MET A 91 -6.09 4.46 -2.99
CA MET A 91 -6.81 3.45 -3.76
C MET A 91 -5.91 2.83 -4.82
N ILE A 92 -5.80 1.52 -4.78
CA ILE A 92 -5.01 0.69 -5.70
C ILE A 92 -5.99 -0.01 -6.61
N VAL A 93 -6.03 0.33 -7.89
CA VAL A 93 -7.01 -0.20 -8.84
C VAL A 93 -6.36 -1.11 -9.86
N SER A 94 -6.96 -2.28 -10.04
CA SER A 94 -6.63 -3.26 -11.07
C SER A 94 -7.85 -3.52 -11.95
N MET A 95 -7.67 -3.51 -13.26
CA MET A 95 -8.78 -3.69 -14.21
C MET A 95 -8.64 -4.97 -15.05
N GLY A 96 -7.68 -5.84 -14.71
CA GLY A 96 -7.43 -7.07 -15.45
C GLY A 96 -6.27 -7.87 -14.89
N ASP A 97 -6.14 -9.10 -15.37
CA ASP A 97 -5.14 -10.08 -14.96
C ASP A 97 -4.11 -10.38 -16.05
N ALA A 98 -4.13 -9.60 -17.14
CA ALA A 98 -3.16 -9.73 -18.21
C ALA A 98 -1.74 -9.50 -17.68
N HIS A 99 -0.78 -10.22 -18.26
CA HIS A 99 0.63 -10.17 -17.85
C HIS A 99 1.18 -8.74 -17.71
N ALA A 100 0.86 -7.86 -18.67
CA ALA A 100 1.31 -6.47 -18.69
C ALA A 100 0.42 -5.50 -17.90
N ALA A 101 -0.68 -5.97 -17.30
CA ALA A 101 -1.56 -5.12 -16.51
C ALA A 101 -0.94 -4.89 -15.12
N GLY A 102 -0.59 -3.64 -14.80
CA GLY A 102 -0.24 -3.24 -13.44
C GLY A 102 -1.43 -2.64 -12.70
N CYS A 103 -1.19 -2.24 -11.45
CA CYS A 103 -2.09 -1.47 -10.62
C CYS A 103 -1.88 0.04 -10.81
N TRP A 104 -2.97 0.77 -10.85
CA TRP A 104 -3.00 2.23 -10.87
C TRP A 104 -3.26 2.76 -9.47
N LEU A 105 -2.56 3.82 -9.09
CA LEU A 105 -2.64 4.41 -7.75
C LEU A 105 -3.40 5.73 -7.79
N TYR A 106 -4.24 5.96 -6.78
CA TYR A 106 -5.02 7.17 -6.61
C TYR A 106 -4.97 7.63 -5.16
N ALA A 107 -4.92 8.94 -4.96
CA ALA A 107 -4.95 9.58 -3.65
C ALA A 107 -6.10 10.58 -3.57
N CYS A 108 -6.60 10.84 -2.38
CA CYS A 108 -7.57 11.89 -2.11
C CYS A 108 -6.87 13.09 -1.48
N ILE A 109 -6.83 14.23 -2.18
CA ILE A 109 -6.25 15.49 -1.68
C ILE A 109 -7.33 16.56 -1.78
N ASP A 110 -7.62 17.26 -0.69
CA ASP A 110 -8.64 18.31 -0.62
C ASP A 110 -9.99 17.89 -1.25
N ASP A 111 -10.47 16.70 -0.87
CA ASP A 111 -11.70 16.07 -1.38
C ASP A 111 -11.70 15.77 -2.88
N LYS A 112 -10.53 15.69 -3.52
CA LYS A 112 -10.39 15.35 -4.93
C LYS A 112 -9.54 14.11 -5.09
N VAL A 113 -10.07 13.14 -5.83
CA VAL A 113 -9.32 11.94 -6.21
C VAL A 113 -8.43 12.27 -7.40
N ILE A 114 -7.12 12.27 -7.16
CA ILE A 114 -6.10 12.41 -8.18
C ILE A 114 -5.49 11.05 -8.51
N GLN A 115 -5.06 10.89 -9.75
CA GLN A 115 -4.22 9.76 -10.14
C GLN A 115 -2.77 10.09 -9.78
N ILE A 116 -2.09 9.20 -9.07
CA ILE A 116 -0.66 9.28 -8.85
C ILE A 116 0.03 8.85 -10.15
N GLU A 117 1.01 9.62 -10.61
CA GLU A 117 1.72 9.33 -11.86
C GLU A 117 2.50 8.00 -11.74
N GLY A 118 2.38 7.16 -12.76
CA GLY A 118 2.96 5.82 -12.79
C GLY A 118 1.95 4.69 -12.55
N HIS A 119 2.47 3.47 -12.54
CA HIS A 119 1.75 2.25 -12.22
C HIS A 119 2.76 1.20 -11.72
N CYS A 120 2.29 0.27 -10.90
CA CYS A 120 3.13 -0.74 -10.26
C CYS A 120 2.56 -2.14 -10.45
N GLY A 121 3.44 -3.13 -10.56
CA GLY A 121 3.06 -4.53 -10.57
C GLY A 121 2.76 -5.11 -11.94
N SER A 122 2.27 -6.34 -11.93
CA SER A 122 1.92 -7.14 -13.11
C SER A 122 0.78 -8.08 -12.75
N PHE A 123 0.08 -8.61 -13.75
CA PHE A 123 -1.12 -9.42 -13.54
C PHE A 123 -2.17 -8.74 -12.64
N GLY A 124 -2.25 -7.42 -12.67
CA GLY A 124 -3.19 -6.65 -11.88
C GLY A 124 -2.97 -6.74 -10.37
N VAL A 125 -1.74 -7.06 -9.94
CA VAL A 125 -1.33 -7.04 -8.53
C VAL A 125 0.02 -6.35 -8.38
N MET A 126 0.25 -5.77 -7.21
CA MET A 126 1.56 -5.27 -6.79
C MET A 126 1.93 -5.81 -5.41
N ARG A 127 3.23 -5.92 -5.14
CA ARG A 127 3.74 -6.30 -3.82
C ARG A 127 4.13 -5.06 -3.03
N TYR A 128 3.75 -5.03 -1.77
CA TYR A 128 4.06 -3.95 -0.85
C TYR A 128 4.61 -4.51 0.46
N TYR A 129 5.63 -3.85 1.01
CA TYR A 129 6.29 -4.21 2.26
C TYR A 129 6.10 -3.08 3.27
N PRO A 130 5.06 -3.17 4.14
CA PRO A 130 4.67 -2.06 5.01
C PRO A 130 5.77 -1.57 5.95
N GLU A 131 6.55 -2.46 6.55
CA GLU A 131 7.62 -2.08 7.49
C GLU A 131 8.76 -1.26 6.85
N SER A 132 8.89 -1.30 5.52
CA SER A 132 9.92 -0.57 4.78
C SER A 132 9.36 0.49 3.83
N SER A 133 8.03 0.55 3.70
CA SER A 133 7.30 1.36 2.72
C SER A 133 7.86 1.20 1.30
N ILE A 134 8.09 -0.05 0.88
CA ILE A 134 8.63 -0.39 -0.44
C ILE A 134 7.56 -1.13 -1.25
N ILE A 135 7.29 -0.60 -2.45
CA ILE A 135 6.50 -1.26 -3.48
C ILE A 135 7.46 -1.97 -4.43
N VAL A 136 7.23 -3.25 -4.70
CA VAL A 136 7.99 -4.05 -5.66
C VAL A 136 7.12 -4.38 -6.85
N SER A 137 7.44 -3.78 -7.99
CA SER A 137 6.89 -4.17 -9.29
C SER A 137 7.79 -5.24 -9.90
N SER A 138 7.22 -6.33 -10.40
CA SER A 138 8.01 -7.39 -11.03
C SER A 138 7.35 -7.82 -12.34
N TYR A 139 8.15 -7.93 -13.38
CA TYR A 139 7.73 -8.39 -14.70
C TYR A 139 8.65 -9.52 -15.14
N THR A 140 8.07 -10.64 -15.57
CA THR A 140 8.84 -11.78 -16.08
C THR A 140 8.54 -11.96 -17.55
N GLY A 141 9.53 -11.95 -18.43
CA GLY A 141 9.28 -12.14 -19.85
C GLY A 141 10.54 -12.51 -20.59
N MET A 142 10.39 -13.35 -21.61
CA MET A 142 11.49 -13.75 -22.50
C MET A 142 12.71 -14.36 -21.78
N GLY A 143 12.50 -14.99 -20.61
CA GLY A 143 13.58 -15.57 -19.80
C GLY A 143 14.28 -14.59 -18.85
N CYS A 144 13.81 -13.34 -18.79
CA CYS A 144 14.31 -12.30 -17.90
C CYS A 144 13.27 -11.91 -16.85
N ILE A 145 13.74 -11.47 -15.69
CA ILE A 145 12.93 -10.86 -14.63
C ILE A 145 13.39 -9.41 -14.51
N SER A 146 12.47 -8.46 -14.68
CA SER A 146 12.67 -7.04 -14.36
C SER A 146 11.94 -6.71 -13.08
N GLN A 147 12.62 -5.99 -12.17
CA GLN A 147 12.06 -5.55 -10.91
C GLN A 147 12.34 -4.06 -10.71
N ASP A 148 11.29 -3.32 -10.40
CA ASP A 148 11.37 -1.92 -10.04
C ASP A 148 10.95 -1.77 -8.57
N PHE A 149 11.72 -0.99 -7.82
CA PHE A 149 11.51 -0.74 -6.40
C PHE A 149 11.11 0.72 -6.23
N TYR A 150 9.93 0.94 -5.67
CA TYR A 150 9.38 2.27 -5.48
C TYR A 150 9.11 2.56 -4.01
N ARG A 151 9.02 3.84 -3.70
CA ARG A 151 8.42 4.35 -2.47
C ARG A 151 7.40 5.42 -2.84
N LEU A 152 6.21 5.33 -2.25
CA LEU A 152 5.28 6.44 -2.28
C LEU A 152 5.66 7.42 -1.16
N GLN A 153 5.77 8.70 -1.50
CA GLN A 153 6.02 9.77 -0.53
C GLN A 153 5.40 11.06 -1.08
N ASP A 154 4.68 11.80 -0.24
CA ASP A 154 4.00 13.04 -0.62
C ASP A 154 3.12 12.86 -1.87
N LYS A 155 2.41 11.73 -1.94
CA LYS A 155 1.56 11.30 -3.08
C LYS A 155 2.30 11.27 -4.42
N GLN A 156 3.62 11.07 -4.39
CA GLN A 156 4.47 10.87 -5.56
C GLN A 156 5.14 9.50 -5.48
N LEU A 157 5.09 8.77 -6.60
CA LEU A 157 5.71 7.46 -6.72
C LEU A 157 7.17 7.63 -7.15
N ASN A 158 8.10 7.42 -6.22
CA ASN A 158 9.52 7.61 -6.44
C ASN A 158 10.20 6.27 -6.74
N LEU A 159 10.86 6.16 -7.90
CA LEU A 159 11.71 5.02 -8.23
C LEU A 159 12.98 5.07 -7.38
N LEU A 160 13.22 4.05 -6.57
CA LEU A 160 14.43 3.90 -5.77
C LEU A 160 15.56 3.32 -6.62
N TYR A 161 15.26 2.22 -7.30
CA TYR A 161 16.13 1.58 -8.29
C TYR A 161 15.33 0.55 -9.09
N LYS A 162 15.91 0.10 -10.20
CA LYS A 162 15.40 -1.03 -10.98
C LYS A 162 16.53 -1.95 -11.41
N ARG A 163 16.20 -3.22 -11.59
CA ARG A 163 17.12 -4.23 -12.10
C ARG A 163 16.43 -5.17 -13.08
N THR A 164 17.21 -5.69 -14.01
CA THR A 164 16.81 -6.82 -14.87
C THR A 164 17.90 -7.86 -14.80
N ASP A 165 17.50 -9.11 -14.64
CA ASP A 165 18.39 -10.26 -14.61
C ASP A 165 17.76 -11.44 -15.33
N GLY A 166 18.59 -12.29 -15.94
CA GLY A 166 18.17 -13.52 -16.58
C GLY A 166 18.90 -13.82 -17.88
N VAL A 167 18.34 -14.77 -18.63
CA VAL A 167 18.91 -15.27 -19.87
C VAL A 167 17.82 -15.25 -20.93
N MET A 168 18.07 -14.53 -22.02
CA MET A 168 17.16 -14.45 -23.15
C MET A 168 17.01 -15.81 -23.84
N MET A 169 15.96 -15.99 -24.63
CA MET A 169 15.71 -17.24 -25.37
C MET A 169 16.85 -17.66 -26.32
N ASN A 170 17.70 -16.72 -26.74
CA ASN A 170 18.89 -16.95 -27.55
C ASN A 170 20.15 -17.22 -26.71
N GLU A 171 19.98 -17.59 -25.44
CA GLU A 171 21.06 -17.88 -24.49
C GLU A 171 21.97 -16.68 -24.17
N THR A 172 21.54 -15.46 -24.50
CA THR A 172 22.28 -14.23 -24.17
C THR A 172 21.93 -13.78 -22.75
N PRO A 173 22.89 -13.69 -21.82
CA PRO A 173 22.67 -13.12 -20.50
C PRO A 173 22.28 -11.65 -20.59
N VAL A 174 21.35 -11.22 -19.75
CA VAL A 174 20.93 -9.83 -19.65
C VAL A 174 20.99 -9.41 -18.20
N HIS A 175 21.91 -8.49 -17.91
CA HIS A 175 22.01 -7.82 -16.61
C HIS A 175 21.89 -6.32 -16.85
N SER A 176 20.95 -5.69 -16.15
CA SER A 176 20.83 -4.23 -16.17
C SER A 176 20.49 -3.68 -14.81
N PHE A 177 21.00 -2.50 -14.52
CA PHE A 177 20.71 -1.76 -13.29
C PHE A 177 20.44 -0.29 -13.62
N ASN A 178 19.33 0.25 -13.11
CA ASN A 178 18.86 1.61 -13.40
C ASN A 178 18.82 1.98 -14.90
N GLY A 179 18.61 0.98 -15.77
CA GLY A 179 18.54 1.17 -17.22
C GLY A 179 19.87 1.09 -17.95
N HIS A 180 20.97 0.79 -17.24
CA HIS A 180 22.29 0.57 -17.83
C HIS A 180 22.62 -0.92 -17.85
N THR A 181 23.15 -1.40 -18.96
CA THR A 181 23.74 -2.75 -19.03
C THR A 181 24.96 -2.81 -18.11
N VAL A 182 25.06 -3.89 -17.33
CA VAL A 182 26.15 -4.15 -16.39
C VAL A 182 26.61 -5.61 -16.55
N THR A 183 27.74 -5.95 -15.97
CA THR A 183 28.18 -7.34 -15.77
C THR A 183 27.38 -8.02 -14.64
N GLU A 184 27.47 -9.35 -14.54
CA GLU A 184 26.87 -10.11 -13.45
C GLU A 184 27.47 -9.70 -12.09
N GLU A 185 28.79 -9.53 -12.03
CA GLU A 185 29.51 -9.11 -10.83
C GLU A 185 29.10 -7.70 -10.38
N GLU A 186 28.97 -6.77 -11.31
CA GLU A 186 28.48 -5.41 -11.02
C GLU A 186 27.03 -5.44 -10.54
N LEU A 187 26.16 -6.24 -11.17
CA LEU A 187 24.77 -6.37 -10.74
C LEU A 187 24.67 -6.92 -9.31
N SER A 188 25.48 -7.92 -8.98
CA SER A 188 25.55 -8.51 -7.63
C SER A 188 26.00 -7.49 -6.59
N ALA A 189 27.06 -6.72 -6.87
CA ALA A 189 27.54 -5.67 -5.97
C ALA A 189 26.52 -4.53 -5.79
N LEU A 190 25.89 -4.06 -6.88
CA LEU A 190 24.86 -3.03 -6.84
C LEU A 190 23.61 -3.51 -6.09
N ARG A 191 23.26 -4.78 -6.25
CA ARG A 191 22.16 -5.40 -5.49
C ARG A 191 22.45 -5.34 -3.99
N GLU A 192 23.63 -5.76 -3.55
CA GLU A 192 24.01 -5.72 -2.13
C GLU A 192 24.00 -4.28 -1.58
N GLU A 193 24.57 -3.33 -2.32
CA GLU A 193 24.57 -1.91 -1.95
C GLU A 193 23.15 -1.38 -1.76
N TYR A 194 22.25 -1.61 -2.73
CA TYR A 194 20.90 -1.06 -2.71
C TYR A 194 19.96 -1.80 -1.76
N GLU A 195 20.12 -3.11 -1.57
CA GLU A 195 19.38 -3.87 -0.56
C GLU A 195 19.82 -3.48 0.87
N THR A 196 21.07 -3.04 1.04
CA THR A 196 21.54 -2.42 2.30
C THR A 196 20.95 -1.01 2.49
N LYS A 197 20.92 -0.21 1.42
CA LYS A 197 20.40 1.18 1.44
C LYS A 197 18.87 1.24 1.62
N TYR A 198 18.15 0.32 0.99
CA TYR A 198 16.69 0.22 0.99
C TYR A 198 16.27 -1.19 1.43
N PRO A 199 16.46 -1.54 2.72
CA PRO A 199 16.18 -2.88 3.20
C PRO A 199 14.69 -3.18 3.11
N ILE A 200 14.35 -4.26 2.43
CA ILE A 200 13.00 -4.81 2.39
C ILE A 200 12.78 -5.56 3.71
N LYS A 201 11.78 -5.11 4.47
CA LYS A 201 11.48 -5.63 5.81
C LYS A 201 10.00 -6.00 5.92
N GLY A 202 9.72 -6.92 6.83
CA GLY A 202 8.37 -7.37 7.14
C GLY A 202 7.76 -8.31 6.12
N GLU A 203 6.49 -8.65 6.38
CA GLU A 203 5.70 -9.49 5.50
C GLU A 203 5.26 -8.73 4.25
N CYS A 204 5.30 -9.42 3.11
CA CYS A 204 4.77 -8.90 1.86
C CYS A 204 3.25 -8.95 1.87
N VAL A 205 2.62 -7.84 1.49
CA VAL A 205 1.19 -7.75 1.19
C VAL A 205 1.01 -7.65 -0.33
N GLU A 206 0.12 -8.45 -0.88
CA GLU A 206 -0.29 -8.34 -2.29
C GLU A 206 -1.54 -7.46 -2.38
N LEU A 207 -1.50 -6.45 -3.24
CA LEU A 207 -2.56 -5.43 -3.39
C LEU A 207 -3.01 -5.31 -4.85
N GLY A 208 -4.25 -4.90 -5.05
CA GLY A 208 -4.91 -4.70 -6.34
C GLY A 208 -6.08 -5.65 -6.62
N ARG A 209 -6.38 -6.60 -5.71
CA ARG A 209 -7.40 -7.64 -5.94
C ARG A 209 -8.34 -7.91 -4.77
N GLY A 210 -8.23 -7.18 -3.65
CA GLY A 210 -9.00 -7.51 -2.44
C GLY A 210 -10.50 -7.26 -2.55
N ARG A 211 -10.93 -6.23 -3.26
CA ARG A 211 -12.36 -5.92 -3.50
C ARG A 211 -12.67 -5.91 -4.99
N CYS A 212 -13.94 -6.15 -5.35
CA CYS A 212 -14.43 -6.12 -6.72
C CYS A 212 -15.62 -5.15 -6.82
N TYR A 213 -15.62 -4.30 -7.86
CA TYR A 213 -16.69 -3.40 -8.23
C TYR A 213 -17.22 -3.83 -9.60
N THR A 214 -18.52 -4.09 -9.72
CA THR A 214 -19.15 -4.63 -10.94
C THR A 214 -20.25 -3.72 -11.47
N ASP A 215 -20.64 -3.89 -12.74
CA ASP A 215 -21.81 -3.20 -13.30
C ASP A 215 -23.11 -3.50 -12.55
N GLU A 216 -23.24 -4.66 -11.89
CA GLU A 216 -24.39 -4.98 -11.03
C GLU A 216 -24.45 -4.08 -9.78
N THR A 217 -23.29 -3.73 -9.19
CA THR A 217 -23.24 -2.73 -8.12
C THR A 217 -23.63 -1.32 -8.59
N LEU A 218 -23.48 -1.01 -9.89
CA LEU A 218 -24.03 0.22 -10.48
C LEU A 218 -25.55 0.15 -10.61
N ALA A 219 -26.08 -0.98 -11.07
CA ALA A 219 -27.51 -1.20 -11.31
C ALA A 219 -28.33 -1.21 -10.01
N GLU A 220 -27.85 -1.87 -8.95
CA GLU A 220 -28.52 -1.90 -7.64
C GLU A 220 -28.57 -0.53 -6.94
N GLN A 221 -27.55 0.31 -7.14
CA GLN A 221 -27.55 1.67 -6.59
C GLN A 221 -28.43 2.63 -7.41
N SER A 222 -28.52 2.42 -8.73
CA SER A 222 -29.45 3.15 -9.59
C SER A 222 -30.91 2.84 -9.23
N SER A 223 -31.24 1.57 -8.97
CA SER A 223 -32.62 1.16 -8.65
C SER A 223 -33.09 1.65 -7.27
N ARG A 224 -32.17 1.79 -6.29
CA ARG A 224 -32.46 2.39 -4.97
C ARG A 224 -32.67 3.91 -5.00
N LYS A 225 -32.19 4.62 -6.03
CA LYS A 225 -32.48 6.06 -6.20
C LYS A 225 -33.88 6.32 -6.74
N THR A 226 -34.48 5.35 -7.43
CA THR A 226 -35.87 5.44 -7.94
C THR A 226 -36.95 5.10 -6.90
N SER A 227 -36.58 4.69 -5.69
CA SER A 227 -37.56 4.35 -4.63
C SER A 227 -37.81 5.46 -3.60
N TYR A 228 -37.33 6.69 -3.87
CA TYR A 228 -37.58 7.88 -3.03
C TYR A 228 -38.13 9.08 -3.82
N GLU A 229 -38.89 8.83 -4.89
CA GLU A 229 -39.83 9.82 -5.41
C GLU A 229 -41.19 9.16 -5.68
N ILE A 230 -42.20 9.71 -4.97
CA ILE A 230 -43.66 9.49 -4.98
C ILE A 230 -44.17 8.32 -4.12
#